data_AF-A0A367JTM2-F1
#
_entry.id   AF-A0A367JTM2-F1
#
_cell.length_a   1.000
_cell.length_b   1.000
_cell.length_c   1.000
_cell.angle_alpha   90.00
_cell.angle_beta   90.00
_cell.angle_gamma   90.00
#
_symmetry.space_group_name_H-M   'P 1'
#
loop_
_entity.id
_entity.type
_entity.pdbx_description
1 polymer ?
#
loop_
_entity_poly.entity_id
_entity_poly.type
_entity_poly.pdbx_seq_one_letter_code
_entity_poly.pdbx_strand_id
1 'polypeptide(L)'
;MLRHSFSLTRYFKPTRTVYTTTCLVHTKQDKSFQLKTPKGTRDYNEKEMAVRQDLFTTITRIFERHGAVTIDTPVFEMRDILSGKYGEDSKLIYDLADQGGEACSLRYDLTVPFARYLAMQGKKEAQQIKRYQIAKVYRRDQPIMTKGRLREFYQCDFDIAGVYDPLIPDAEVLKVLCDTLDQVKIPFHIKLNHRQILDGLFQVCGVPSDKIRTISSAVDKLDKLEWEQVKQEMTLEKGLDPLIADQIGDYIQRFQDQDTDTLLARLEQDSRLMSHAGAAQGIADLKLLLEFLAIYNIHDRVKLDLSLARGLDYYTGIIYEAVAEKTEGVGSIAAGGRYDHLVGMFSGTNKAGKPKTIPCVGVSIGVERLFSILMSRQKLSDIKSNKTQVYVISVGDGLLKERMELVRELWDAGIQASFMQKNKPKLEKQWVACEKEHIPFAVIIGQDELNHGQVRIKDMRNKDIEQGGGSLFNRKDMITELKQKITTIAH
;
A
#
# COMPACT_ATOMS: atom_id res chain seq x y z
N MET A 1 -32.81 37.30 -84.26
CA MET A 1 -33.97 38.23 -84.38
C MET A 1 -34.78 38.18 -83.09
N LEU A 2 -35.11 39.35 -82.57
CA LEU A 2 -35.87 39.61 -81.36
C LEU A 2 -37.20 38.82 -81.28
N ARG A 3 -37.66 38.51 -80.06
CA ARG A 3 -38.82 39.22 -79.48
C ARG A 3 -39.14 38.78 -78.05
N HIS A 4 -39.25 39.82 -77.21
CA HIS A 4 -39.96 39.86 -75.93
C HIS A 4 -41.42 39.40 -76.05
N SER A 5 -41.98 38.91 -74.94
CA SER A 5 -43.29 39.36 -74.44
C SER A 5 -43.51 38.88 -73.00
N PHE A 6 -43.65 39.87 -72.11
CA PHE A 6 -44.24 39.81 -70.78
C PHE A 6 -45.78 39.82 -70.87
N SER A 7 -46.47 39.24 -69.87
CA SER A 7 -47.67 39.79 -69.17
C SER A 7 -48.27 38.69 -68.27
N LEU A 8 -48.14 38.77 -66.93
CA LEU A 8 -49.12 39.31 -65.96
C LEU A 8 -50.50 38.61 -66.09
N THR A 9 -51.12 38.00 -65.08
CA THR A 9 -51.16 38.36 -63.65
C THR A 9 -51.88 37.28 -62.83
N ARG A 10 -51.46 37.15 -61.56
CA ARG A 10 -52.27 37.17 -60.31
C ARG A 10 -52.60 35.90 -59.50
N TYR A 11 -52.05 35.97 -58.28
CA TYR A 11 -52.56 35.59 -56.95
C TYR A 11 -52.53 34.12 -56.54
N PHE A 12 -51.60 33.75 -55.65
CA PHE A 12 -51.78 33.81 -54.19
C PHE A 12 -50.43 33.59 -53.48
N LYS A 13 -50.14 34.36 -52.42
CA LYS A 13 -48.95 34.20 -51.57
C LYS A 13 -49.11 32.97 -50.65
N PRO A 14 -48.01 32.23 -50.38
CA PRO A 14 -47.78 31.66 -49.06
C PRO A 14 -46.48 32.20 -48.44
N THR A 15 -46.59 32.60 -47.19
CA THR A 15 -45.51 32.95 -46.27
C THR A 15 -44.48 31.83 -46.13
N ARG A 16 -43.23 32.07 -46.54
CA ARG A 16 -42.07 31.26 -46.15
C ARG A 16 -41.28 31.99 -45.07
N THR A 17 -41.39 31.48 -43.85
CA THR A 17 -40.50 31.80 -42.74
C THR A 17 -39.09 31.30 -43.12
N VAL A 18 -38.14 32.23 -43.15
CA VAL A 18 -36.72 31.95 -43.40
C VAL A 18 -36.14 31.33 -42.13
N TYR A 19 -35.79 30.04 -42.18
CA TYR A 19 -34.91 29.45 -41.17
C TYR A 19 -33.49 29.97 -41.43
N THR A 20 -33.07 30.96 -40.66
CA THR A 20 -31.67 31.37 -40.56
C THR A 20 -30.86 30.19 -40.01
N THR A 21 -30.07 29.56 -40.87
CA THR A 21 -29.05 28.59 -40.45
C THR A 21 -27.98 29.37 -39.70
N THR A 22 -28.08 29.40 -38.37
CA THR A 22 -27.02 29.90 -37.50
C THR A 22 -25.89 28.88 -37.59
N CYS A 23 -24.89 29.19 -38.41
CA CYS A 23 -23.62 28.48 -38.42
C CYS A 23 -23.00 28.70 -37.03
N LEU A 24 -23.18 27.75 -36.13
CA LEU A 24 -22.43 27.69 -34.87
C LEU A 24 -20.97 27.50 -35.25
N VAL A 25 -20.24 28.61 -35.32
CA VAL A 25 -18.78 28.61 -35.29
C VAL A 25 -18.42 28.00 -33.93
N HIS A 26 -18.19 26.70 -33.91
CA HIS A 26 -17.44 26.07 -32.82
C HIS A 26 -16.04 26.65 -32.88
N THR A 27 -15.83 27.71 -32.10
CA THR A 27 -14.51 28.10 -31.64
C THR A 27 -13.97 26.93 -30.84
N LYS A 28 -13.25 26.02 -31.50
CA LYS A 28 -12.31 25.13 -30.83
C LYS A 28 -11.33 26.03 -30.10
N GLN A 29 -11.59 26.29 -28.83
CA GLN A 29 -10.50 26.60 -27.91
C GLN A 29 -9.58 25.38 -27.96
N ASP A 30 -8.46 25.52 -28.66
CA ASP A 30 -7.30 24.64 -28.49
C ASP A 30 -6.87 24.78 -27.03
N LYS A 31 -7.52 24.02 -26.14
CA LYS A 31 -6.98 23.75 -24.83
C LYS A 31 -5.66 23.04 -25.10
N SER A 32 -4.56 23.73 -24.87
CA SER A 32 -3.23 23.13 -24.97
C SER A 32 -3.24 21.80 -24.22
N PHE A 33 -2.91 20.73 -24.94
CA PHE A 33 -2.89 19.40 -24.37
C PHE A 33 -1.86 19.38 -23.23
N GLN A 34 -2.34 19.27 -21.99
CA GLN A 34 -1.46 19.18 -20.83
C GLN A 34 -1.14 17.71 -20.56
N LEU A 35 0.10 17.30 -20.85
CA LEU A 35 0.60 15.98 -20.50
C LEU A 35 0.77 15.87 -18.98
N LYS A 36 -0.04 15.04 -18.34
CA LYS A 36 0.00 14.77 -16.89
C LYS A 36 -0.64 13.43 -16.56
N THR A 37 -0.29 12.88 -15.40
CA THR A 37 -1.02 11.77 -14.78
C THR A 37 -2.36 12.26 -14.21
N PRO A 38 -3.35 11.35 -14.02
CA PRO A 38 -4.57 11.66 -13.29
C PRO A 38 -4.29 12.25 -11.90
N LYS A 39 -5.16 13.16 -11.42
CA LYS A 39 -5.01 13.78 -10.09
C LYS A 39 -4.90 12.70 -9.01
N GLY A 40 -3.88 12.82 -8.16
CA GLY A 40 -3.61 11.88 -7.06
C GLY A 40 -2.95 10.58 -7.48
N THR A 41 -2.47 10.48 -8.72
CA THR A 41 -1.64 9.36 -9.22
C THR A 41 -0.29 9.89 -9.68
N ARG A 42 0.72 9.02 -9.74
CA ARG A 42 2.08 9.42 -10.13
C ARG A 42 2.84 8.26 -10.76
N ASP A 43 3.83 8.62 -11.57
CA ASP A 43 4.86 7.70 -12.00
C ASP A 43 5.94 7.56 -10.91
N TYR A 44 6.66 6.45 -10.96
CA TYR A 44 7.83 6.17 -10.13
C TYR A 44 9.03 5.97 -11.06
N ASN A 45 10.12 6.70 -10.81
CA ASN A 45 11.34 6.55 -11.61
C ASN A 45 12.13 5.28 -11.23
N GLU A 46 13.23 5.02 -11.92
CA GLU A 46 14.03 3.80 -11.75
C GLU A 46 14.60 3.63 -10.33
N LYS A 47 14.94 4.73 -9.65
CA LYS A 47 15.50 4.71 -8.30
C LYS A 47 14.41 4.52 -7.25
N GLU A 48 13.29 5.20 -7.45
CA GLU A 48 12.09 5.03 -6.64
C GLU A 48 11.60 3.57 -6.72
N MET A 49 11.58 2.98 -7.91
CA MET A 49 11.20 1.58 -8.10
C MET A 49 12.20 0.61 -7.46
N ALA A 50 13.49 0.89 -7.47
CA ALA A 50 14.49 0.04 -6.79
C ALA A 50 14.23 -0.05 -5.28
N VAL A 51 14.07 1.11 -4.62
CA VAL A 51 13.75 1.16 -3.18
C VAL A 51 12.41 0.49 -2.88
N ARG A 52 11.41 0.73 -3.73
CA ARG A 52 10.08 0.12 -3.59
C ARG A 52 10.12 -1.40 -3.71
N GLN A 53 10.89 -1.93 -4.67
CA GLN A 53 11.03 -3.36 -4.88
C GLN A 53 11.77 -4.03 -3.72
N ASP A 54 12.82 -3.39 -3.19
CA ASP A 54 13.53 -3.89 -2.02
C ASP A 54 12.62 -3.91 -0.78
N LEU A 55 11.77 -2.90 -0.61
CA LEU A 55 10.74 -2.86 0.44
C LEU A 55 9.71 -3.99 0.28
N PHE A 56 9.16 -4.19 -0.93
CA PHE A 56 8.23 -5.29 -1.18
C PHE A 56 8.86 -6.66 -0.96
N THR A 57 10.11 -6.84 -1.37
CA THR A 57 10.87 -8.09 -1.15
C THR A 57 11.04 -8.37 0.34
N THR A 58 11.36 -7.32 1.10
CA THR A 58 11.51 -7.39 2.56
C THR A 58 10.21 -7.81 3.24
N ILE A 59 9.10 -7.15 2.91
CA ILE A 59 7.77 -7.44 3.46
C ILE A 59 7.34 -8.86 3.08
N THR A 60 7.52 -9.26 1.82
CA THR A 60 7.16 -10.60 1.31
C THR A 60 7.89 -11.69 2.09
N ARG A 61 9.20 -11.56 2.29
CA ARG A 61 9.99 -12.52 3.07
C ARG A 61 9.48 -12.69 4.51
N ILE A 62 9.00 -11.61 5.12
CA ILE A 62 8.44 -11.65 6.48
C ILE A 62 7.10 -12.38 6.47
N PHE A 63 6.21 -12.06 5.52
CA PHE A 63 4.93 -12.76 5.38
C PHE A 63 5.12 -14.27 5.12
N GLU A 64 6.06 -14.64 4.25
CA GLU A 64 6.42 -16.04 3.97
C GLU A 64 7.04 -16.74 5.19
N ARG A 65 7.86 -16.04 5.99
CA ARG A 65 8.43 -16.56 7.25
C ARG A 65 7.34 -16.95 8.25
N HIS A 66 6.21 -16.25 8.24
CA HIS A 66 5.03 -16.56 9.04
C HIS A 66 4.08 -17.57 8.37
N GLY A 67 4.51 -18.18 7.25
CA GLY A 67 3.79 -19.25 6.56
C GLY A 67 2.61 -18.79 5.72
N ALA A 68 2.53 -17.50 5.37
CA ALA A 68 1.46 -17.00 4.51
C ALA A 68 1.67 -17.38 3.04
N VAL A 69 0.58 -17.75 2.38
CA VAL A 69 0.55 -17.93 0.92
C VAL A 69 0.13 -16.64 0.21
N THR A 70 0.42 -16.49 -1.07
CA THR A 70 -0.04 -15.34 -1.85
C THR A 70 -1.26 -15.67 -2.70
N ILE A 71 -2.14 -14.68 -2.85
CA ILE A 71 -3.25 -14.69 -3.81
C ILE A 71 -3.27 -13.36 -4.56
N ASP A 72 -3.95 -13.33 -5.70
CA ASP A 72 -4.27 -12.08 -6.39
C ASP A 72 -5.74 -12.06 -6.82
N THR A 73 -6.31 -10.86 -6.85
CA THR A 73 -7.70 -10.62 -7.24
C THR A 73 -7.75 -9.59 -8.37
N PRO A 74 -8.81 -9.59 -9.20
CA PRO A 74 -9.00 -8.56 -10.20
C PRO A 74 -8.95 -7.14 -9.60
N VAL A 75 -8.54 -6.16 -10.42
CA VAL A 75 -8.42 -4.76 -9.98
C VAL A 75 -9.79 -4.09 -9.78
N PHE A 76 -10.82 -4.60 -10.43
CA PHE A 76 -12.22 -4.21 -10.26
C PHE A 76 -13.04 -5.40 -9.79
N GLU A 77 -14.06 -5.10 -8.99
CA GLU A 77 -15.05 -6.05 -8.50
C GLU A 77 -16.43 -5.59 -9.00
N MET A 78 -17.43 -6.49 -8.96
CA MET A 78 -18.82 -6.07 -9.18
C MET A 78 -19.18 -4.99 -8.14
N ARG A 79 -19.89 -3.94 -8.56
CA ARG A 79 -20.23 -2.80 -7.69
C ARG A 79 -20.96 -3.23 -6.41
N ASP A 80 -21.83 -4.23 -6.51
CA ASP A 80 -22.61 -4.76 -5.40
C ASP A 80 -21.75 -5.46 -4.34
N ILE A 81 -20.56 -5.96 -4.71
CA ILE A 81 -19.61 -6.56 -3.77
C ILE A 81 -19.02 -5.50 -2.83
N LEU A 82 -18.77 -4.29 -3.36
CA LEU A 82 -18.15 -3.19 -2.61
C LEU A 82 -19.19 -2.31 -1.88
N SER A 83 -20.45 -2.34 -2.31
CA SER A 83 -21.50 -1.47 -1.80
C SER A 83 -21.87 -1.80 -0.35
N GLY A 84 -21.94 -0.76 0.49
CA GLY A 84 -22.36 -0.87 1.90
C GLY A 84 -21.35 -1.56 2.83
N LYS A 85 -20.10 -1.75 2.41
CA LYS A 85 -19.05 -2.39 3.23
C LYS A 85 -18.14 -1.43 3.97
N TYR A 86 -18.12 -0.17 3.55
CA TYR A 86 -17.14 0.83 3.99
C TYR A 86 -17.78 2.00 4.74
N GLY A 87 -19.04 1.87 5.17
CA GLY A 87 -19.76 2.95 5.84
C GLY A 87 -19.76 4.23 5.00
N GLU A 88 -19.37 5.33 5.62
CA GLU A 88 -19.24 6.64 4.97
C GLU A 88 -18.20 6.66 3.84
N ASP A 89 -17.19 5.79 3.84
CA ASP A 89 -16.15 5.80 2.81
C ASP A 89 -16.63 5.25 1.45
N SER A 90 -17.81 4.62 1.41
CA SER A 90 -18.38 4.04 0.18
C SER A 90 -18.55 5.08 -0.95
N LYS A 91 -18.74 6.36 -0.61
CA LYS A 91 -18.86 7.50 -1.56
C LYS A 91 -17.54 7.83 -2.27
N LEU A 92 -16.42 7.23 -1.85
CA LEU A 92 -15.08 7.46 -2.40
C LEU A 92 -14.64 6.39 -3.42
N ILE A 93 -15.51 5.45 -3.79
CA ILE A 93 -15.19 4.39 -4.75
C ILE A 93 -15.14 4.94 -6.19
N TYR A 94 -14.24 4.40 -7.01
CA TYR A 94 -14.18 4.66 -8.45
C TYR A 94 -15.07 3.67 -9.21
N ASP A 95 -16.13 4.17 -9.85
CA ASP A 95 -16.98 3.38 -10.73
C ASP A 95 -16.44 3.36 -12.17
N LEU A 96 -16.57 2.21 -12.83
CA LEU A 96 -16.36 2.11 -14.27
C LEU A 96 -17.60 2.66 -15.01
N ALA A 97 -17.36 3.21 -16.20
CA ALA A 97 -18.43 3.68 -17.07
C ALA A 97 -19.29 2.49 -17.53
N ASP A 98 -20.60 2.71 -17.63
CA ASP A 98 -21.50 1.73 -18.23
C ASP A 98 -21.23 1.62 -19.74
N GLN A 99 -20.99 0.39 -20.18
CA GLN A 99 -20.74 0.02 -21.57
C GLN A 99 -21.65 -1.13 -22.03
N GLY A 100 -22.78 -1.35 -21.34
CA GLY A 100 -23.74 -2.42 -21.63
C GLY A 100 -23.43 -3.77 -20.99
N GLY A 101 -22.53 -3.80 -20.00
CA GLY A 101 -22.11 -5.00 -19.27
C GLY A 101 -22.39 -4.92 -17.77
N GLU A 102 -21.65 -5.72 -16.99
CA GLU A 102 -21.78 -5.75 -15.54
C GLU A 102 -21.26 -4.44 -14.90
N ALA A 103 -22.02 -3.90 -13.95
CA ALA A 103 -21.60 -2.72 -13.20
C ALA A 103 -20.41 -3.07 -12.29
N CYS A 104 -19.25 -2.49 -12.60
CA CYS A 104 -18.00 -2.73 -11.88
C CYS A 104 -17.44 -1.45 -11.26
N SER A 105 -16.63 -1.64 -10.22
CA SER A 105 -15.94 -0.57 -9.50
C SER A 105 -14.52 -1.02 -9.14
N LEU A 106 -13.56 -0.09 -9.13
CA LEU A 106 -12.20 -0.39 -8.68
C LEU A 106 -12.20 -0.72 -7.19
N ARG A 107 -11.38 -1.70 -6.79
CA ARG A 107 -11.27 -2.11 -5.39
C ARG A 107 -10.77 -0.97 -4.49
N TYR A 108 -11.48 -0.74 -3.39
CA TYR A 108 -11.15 0.28 -2.39
C TYR A 108 -10.07 -0.18 -1.40
N ASP A 109 -10.06 -1.47 -1.12
CA ASP A 109 -9.08 -2.19 -0.29
C ASP A 109 -8.82 -3.60 -0.83
N LEU A 110 -8.04 -4.41 -0.10
CA LEU A 110 -7.82 -5.83 -0.41
C LEU A 110 -8.64 -6.77 0.49
N THR A 111 -9.17 -6.28 1.60
CA THR A 111 -9.95 -7.06 2.58
C THR A 111 -11.30 -7.51 2.04
N VAL A 112 -12.07 -6.63 1.39
CA VAL A 112 -13.38 -7.03 0.81
C VAL A 112 -13.21 -7.99 -0.37
N PRO A 113 -12.29 -7.78 -1.33
CA PRO A 113 -11.94 -8.79 -2.33
C PRO A 113 -11.55 -10.13 -1.71
N PHE A 114 -10.82 -10.14 -0.59
CA PHE A 114 -10.46 -11.37 0.11
C PHE A 114 -11.67 -12.06 0.74
N ALA A 115 -12.58 -11.31 1.38
CA ALA A 115 -13.81 -11.88 1.93
C ALA A 115 -14.70 -12.51 0.83
N ARG A 116 -14.84 -11.84 -0.33
CA ARG A 116 -15.49 -12.43 -1.51
C ARG A 116 -14.74 -13.68 -1.99
N TYR A 117 -13.40 -13.66 -2.01
CA TYR A 117 -12.59 -14.82 -2.40
C TYR A 117 -12.92 -16.04 -1.55
N LEU A 118 -12.88 -15.90 -0.22
CA LEU A 118 -13.20 -16.98 0.70
C LEU A 118 -14.63 -17.53 0.49
N ALA A 119 -15.60 -16.63 0.32
CA ALA A 119 -16.99 -17.00 0.10
C ALA A 119 -17.19 -17.81 -1.19
N MET A 120 -16.53 -17.39 -2.28
CA MET A 120 -16.63 -18.07 -3.58
C MET A 120 -16.00 -19.46 -3.61
N GLN A 121 -14.98 -19.74 -2.77
CA GLN A 121 -14.32 -21.05 -2.80
C GLN A 121 -15.26 -22.18 -2.34
N GLY A 122 -16.21 -21.91 -1.43
CA GLY A 122 -17.22 -22.86 -0.95
C GLY A 122 -16.69 -24.05 -0.12
N LYS A 123 -15.44 -24.47 -0.31
CA LYS A 123 -14.77 -25.62 0.33
C LYS A 123 -14.30 -25.29 1.76
N LYS A 124 -14.31 -26.27 2.65
CA LYS A 124 -13.94 -26.10 4.07
C LYS A 124 -12.45 -25.82 4.24
N GLU A 125 -11.61 -26.44 3.42
CA GLU A 125 -10.15 -26.29 3.45
C GLU A 125 -9.71 -24.88 3.01
N ALA A 126 -10.44 -24.27 2.07
CA ALA A 126 -10.19 -22.91 1.63
C ALA A 126 -10.67 -21.83 2.62
N GLN A 127 -11.36 -22.22 3.70
CA GLN A 127 -11.88 -21.33 4.74
C GLN A 127 -10.93 -21.18 5.93
N GLN A 128 -9.82 -21.94 5.93
CA GLN A 128 -8.72 -21.79 6.85
C GLN A 128 -7.45 -21.47 6.06
N ILE A 129 -7.10 -20.20 5.98
CA ILE A 129 -5.99 -19.72 5.16
C ILE A 129 -5.29 -18.56 5.84
N LYS A 130 -3.96 -18.59 5.79
CA LYS A 130 -3.10 -17.46 6.11
C LYS A 130 -2.53 -16.94 4.81
N ARG A 131 -2.85 -15.69 4.43
CA ARG A 131 -2.48 -15.14 3.14
C ARG A 131 -1.89 -13.75 3.23
N TYR A 132 -1.11 -13.40 2.23
CA TYR A 132 -0.76 -12.02 1.96
C TYR A 132 -1.14 -11.59 0.53
N GLN A 133 -1.39 -10.30 0.35
CA GLN A 133 -1.62 -9.69 -0.96
C GLN A 133 -0.95 -8.30 -1.00
N ILE A 134 -0.12 -8.08 -2.01
CA ILE A 134 0.56 -6.80 -2.25
C ILE A 134 0.04 -6.23 -3.56
N ALA A 135 -0.83 -5.23 -3.49
CA ALA A 135 -1.46 -4.71 -4.70
C ALA A 135 -1.94 -3.26 -4.55
N LYS A 136 -2.15 -2.60 -5.69
CA LYS A 136 -2.74 -1.25 -5.75
C LYS A 136 -4.22 -1.25 -5.39
N VAL A 137 -4.64 -0.18 -4.72
CA VAL A 137 -6.03 0.14 -4.39
C VAL A 137 -6.36 1.59 -4.76
N TYR A 138 -7.66 1.88 -4.86
CA TYR A 138 -8.15 3.11 -5.49
C TYR A 138 -9.18 3.82 -4.63
N ARG A 139 -8.89 5.05 -4.21
CA ARG A 139 -9.75 5.86 -3.35
C ARG A 139 -9.86 7.28 -3.90
N ARG A 140 -11.07 7.80 -4.08
CA ARG A 140 -11.32 9.17 -4.58
C ARG A 140 -11.07 10.27 -3.56
N ASP A 141 -10.19 10.00 -2.61
CA ASP A 141 -9.85 10.88 -1.52
C ASP A 141 -9.26 12.22 -2.01
N GLN A 142 -9.19 13.24 -1.14
CA GLN A 142 -8.46 14.48 -1.44
C GLN A 142 -6.95 14.24 -1.26
N PRO A 143 -6.17 14.17 -2.36
CA PRO A 143 -4.77 13.79 -2.28
C PRO A 143 -3.94 14.90 -1.65
N ILE A 144 -2.97 14.50 -0.83
CA ILE A 144 -1.94 15.37 -0.25
C ILE A 144 -0.60 14.71 -0.60
N MET A 145 -0.06 15.07 -1.77
CA MET A 145 1.13 14.41 -2.34
C MET A 145 2.34 14.47 -1.40
N THR A 146 2.52 15.58 -0.70
CA THR A 146 3.61 15.80 0.27
C THR A 146 3.53 14.89 1.50
N LYS A 147 2.35 14.34 1.81
CA LYS A 147 2.12 13.44 2.94
C LYS A 147 1.86 11.99 2.51
N GLY A 148 2.12 11.64 1.25
CA GLY A 148 1.90 10.30 0.70
C GLY A 148 0.43 9.89 0.60
N ARG A 149 -0.52 10.84 0.65
CA ARG A 149 -1.95 10.56 0.49
C ARG A 149 -2.31 10.64 -0.98
N LEU A 150 -2.43 9.48 -1.62
CA LEU A 150 -2.70 9.32 -3.04
C LEU A 150 -4.12 8.79 -3.29
N ARG A 151 -4.54 8.80 -4.55
CA ARG A 151 -5.78 8.16 -5.01
C ARG A 151 -5.55 6.77 -5.57
N GLU A 152 -4.35 6.50 -6.05
CA GLU A 152 -3.82 5.18 -6.37
C GLU A 152 -2.59 4.95 -5.49
N PHE A 153 -2.58 3.86 -4.72
CA PHE A 153 -1.44 3.50 -3.88
C PHE A 153 -1.45 2.01 -3.56
N TYR A 154 -0.31 1.48 -3.11
CA TYR A 154 -0.25 0.08 -2.68
C TYR A 154 -0.72 -0.12 -1.24
N GLN A 155 -1.41 -1.23 -1.03
CA GLN A 155 -1.55 -1.89 0.25
C GLN A 155 -0.73 -3.18 0.27
N CYS A 156 -0.31 -3.59 1.46
CA CYS A 156 0.36 -4.86 1.72
C CYS A 156 -0.36 -5.52 2.87
N ASP A 157 -1.28 -6.41 2.54
CA ASP A 157 -2.20 -7.00 3.50
C ASP A 157 -1.72 -8.40 3.88
N PHE A 158 -1.81 -8.73 5.16
CA PHE A 158 -1.60 -10.06 5.71
C PHE A 158 -2.82 -10.40 6.56
N ASP A 159 -3.44 -11.55 6.31
CA ASP A 159 -4.68 -11.94 6.96
C ASP A 159 -4.69 -13.43 7.29
N ILE A 160 -5.24 -13.76 8.46
CA ILE A 160 -5.51 -15.12 8.93
C ILE A 160 -7.03 -15.28 8.99
N ALA A 161 -7.55 -16.19 8.17
CA ALA A 161 -8.95 -16.59 8.14
C ALA A 161 -9.08 -18.02 8.66
N GLY A 162 -10.16 -18.28 9.42
CA GLY A 162 -10.49 -19.60 9.95
C GLY A 162 -10.92 -19.57 11.41
N VAL A 163 -11.31 -20.72 11.93
CA VAL A 163 -11.68 -20.89 13.34
C VAL A 163 -10.46 -21.37 14.10
N TYR A 164 -10.06 -20.59 15.10
CA TYR A 164 -8.91 -20.85 15.97
C TYR A 164 -9.32 -20.58 17.41
N ASP A 165 -8.48 -21.01 18.36
CA ASP A 165 -8.62 -20.60 19.74
C ASP A 165 -8.41 -19.08 19.88
N PRO A 166 -9.07 -18.43 20.87
CA PRO A 166 -9.13 -16.98 20.95
C PRO A 166 -7.75 -16.33 20.97
N LEU A 167 -7.61 -15.21 20.25
CA LEU A 167 -6.49 -14.27 20.29
C LEU A 167 -5.12 -14.80 19.81
N ILE A 168 -4.98 -16.09 19.50
CA ILE A 168 -3.72 -16.65 18.96
C ILE A 168 -3.38 -16.02 17.60
N PRO A 169 -4.29 -16.00 16.60
CA PRO A 169 -3.99 -15.36 15.31
C PRO A 169 -3.81 -13.85 15.43
N ASP A 170 -4.53 -13.21 16.34
CA ASP A 170 -4.47 -11.77 16.62
C ASP A 170 -3.08 -11.35 17.10
N ALA A 171 -2.51 -12.11 18.04
CA ALA A 171 -1.14 -11.91 18.52
C ALA A 171 -0.11 -12.12 17.39
N GLU A 172 -0.31 -13.13 16.54
CA GLU A 172 0.59 -13.38 15.41
C GLU A 172 0.59 -12.23 14.39
N VAL A 173 -0.59 -11.68 14.06
CA VAL A 173 -0.69 -10.54 13.13
C VAL A 173 0.05 -9.31 13.66
N LEU A 174 -0.03 -9.05 14.98
CA LEU A 174 0.75 -7.98 15.61
C LEU A 174 2.25 -8.27 15.59
N LYS A 175 2.66 -9.53 15.73
CA LYS A 175 4.08 -9.93 15.56
C LYS A 175 4.58 -9.73 14.13
N VAL A 176 3.79 -10.09 13.12
CA VAL A 176 4.12 -9.82 11.70
C VAL A 176 4.31 -8.32 11.45
N LEU A 177 3.44 -7.50 12.04
CA LEU A 177 3.53 -6.04 11.97
C LEU A 177 4.84 -5.54 12.59
N CYS A 178 5.16 -5.95 13.82
CA CYS A 178 6.40 -5.56 14.49
C CYS A 178 7.65 -5.99 13.69
N ASP A 179 7.69 -7.26 13.27
CA ASP A 179 8.79 -7.80 12.46
C ASP A 179 9.02 -6.98 11.18
N THR A 180 7.93 -6.55 10.54
CA THR A 180 7.97 -5.73 9.33
C THR A 180 8.58 -4.36 9.60
N LEU A 181 8.10 -3.66 10.63
CA LEU A 181 8.55 -2.29 10.93
C LEU A 181 9.98 -2.26 11.51
N ASP A 182 10.35 -3.25 12.32
CA ASP A 182 11.72 -3.41 12.84
C ASP A 182 12.70 -3.68 11.69
N GLN A 183 12.33 -4.52 10.72
CA GLN A 183 13.19 -4.82 9.56
C GLN A 183 13.41 -3.60 8.65
N VAL A 184 12.40 -2.73 8.54
CA VAL A 184 12.47 -1.44 7.81
C VAL A 184 13.16 -0.35 8.66
N LYS A 185 13.46 -0.63 9.94
CA LYS A 185 14.14 0.25 10.89
C LYS A 185 13.39 1.56 11.14
N ILE A 186 12.08 1.48 11.32
CA ILE A 186 11.25 2.65 11.65
C ILE A 186 10.88 2.57 13.13
N PRO A 187 11.15 3.58 13.95
CA PRO A 187 10.63 3.65 15.32
C PRO A 187 9.10 3.84 15.32
N PHE A 188 8.39 3.06 16.14
CA PHE A 188 6.93 3.04 16.17
C PHE A 188 6.38 2.57 17.51
N HIS A 189 5.09 2.86 17.72
CA HIS A 189 4.25 2.19 18.71
C HIS A 189 2.92 1.77 18.05
N ILE A 190 2.25 0.80 18.64
CA ILE A 190 0.96 0.28 18.19
C ILE A 190 -0.12 0.75 19.17
N LYS A 191 -1.05 1.57 18.70
CA LYS A 191 -2.30 1.82 19.41
C LYS A 191 -3.19 0.60 19.28
N LEU A 192 -3.78 0.14 20.38
CA LEU A 192 -4.66 -1.03 20.44
C LEU A 192 -5.96 -0.68 21.17
N ASN A 193 -7.07 -1.18 20.66
CA ASN A 193 -8.38 -1.10 21.29
C ASN A 193 -9.22 -2.32 20.91
N HIS A 194 -10.43 -2.43 21.45
CA HIS A 194 -11.36 -3.51 21.17
C HIS A 194 -12.78 -2.99 20.89
N ARG A 195 -13.41 -3.47 19.82
CA ARG A 195 -14.71 -2.97 19.36
C ARG A 195 -15.80 -3.13 20.43
N GLN A 196 -15.81 -4.25 21.14
CA GLN A 196 -16.81 -4.50 22.18
C GLN A 196 -16.63 -3.59 23.42
N ILE A 197 -15.41 -3.09 23.67
CA ILE A 197 -15.18 -2.10 24.74
C ILE A 197 -15.75 -0.76 24.32
N LEU A 198 -15.50 -0.32 23.08
CA LEU A 198 -16.09 0.92 22.53
C LEU A 198 -17.62 0.88 22.55
N ASP A 199 -18.20 -0.21 22.02
CA ASP A 199 -19.66 -0.35 21.94
C ASP A 199 -20.27 -0.39 23.35
N GLY A 200 -19.63 -1.09 24.30
CA GLY A 200 -20.06 -1.11 25.69
C GLY A 200 -19.92 0.23 26.41
N LEU A 201 -18.83 0.97 26.17
CA LEU A 201 -18.63 2.32 26.70
C LEU A 201 -19.75 3.26 26.22
N PHE A 202 -20.05 3.25 24.92
CA PHE A 202 -21.13 4.06 24.37
C PHE A 202 -22.49 3.70 24.96
N GLN A 203 -22.79 2.41 25.11
CA GLN A 203 -24.05 1.96 25.71
C GLN A 203 -24.16 2.34 27.19
N VAL A 204 -23.06 2.20 27.94
CA VAL A 204 -23.01 2.60 29.35
C VAL A 204 -23.19 4.11 29.52
N CYS A 205 -22.67 4.92 28.58
CA CYS A 205 -22.91 6.38 28.55
C CYS A 205 -24.32 6.76 28.08
N GLY A 206 -25.12 5.81 27.58
CA GLY A 206 -26.49 6.04 27.14
C GLY A 206 -26.64 6.37 25.65
N VAL A 207 -25.62 6.14 24.82
CA VAL A 207 -25.70 6.36 23.37
C VAL A 207 -26.77 5.43 22.76
N PRO A 208 -27.75 5.97 22.01
CA PRO A 208 -28.74 5.16 21.32
C PRO A 208 -28.11 4.16 20.35
N SER A 209 -28.65 2.95 20.26
CA SER A 209 -28.08 1.85 19.47
C SER A 209 -27.91 2.18 17.98
N ASP A 210 -28.84 2.97 17.43
CA ASP A 210 -28.82 3.45 16.03
C ASP A 210 -27.74 4.52 15.78
N LYS A 211 -27.20 5.14 16.83
CA LYS A 211 -26.16 6.17 16.76
C LYS A 211 -24.77 5.66 17.10
N ILE A 212 -24.60 4.44 17.61
CA ILE A 212 -23.29 3.90 18.03
C ILE A 212 -22.23 4.07 16.94
N ARG A 213 -22.54 3.70 15.68
CA ARG A 213 -21.57 3.79 14.57
C ARG A 213 -21.24 5.23 14.19
N THR A 214 -22.25 6.12 14.11
CA THR A 214 -22.03 7.53 13.79
C THR A 214 -21.21 8.23 14.88
N ILE A 215 -21.47 7.93 16.16
CA ILE A 215 -20.70 8.47 17.28
C ILE A 215 -19.29 7.90 17.33
N SER A 216 -19.11 6.60 17.09
CA SER A 216 -17.79 5.97 16.93
C SER A 216 -16.94 6.68 15.88
N SER A 217 -17.54 7.08 14.76
CA SER A 217 -16.86 7.84 13.70
C SER A 217 -16.46 9.26 14.14
N ALA A 218 -17.20 9.90 15.05
CA ALA A 218 -16.78 11.19 15.61
C ALA A 218 -15.59 11.03 16.55
N VAL A 219 -15.63 10.02 17.43
CA VAL A 219 -14.56 9.71 18.39
C VAL A 219 -13.24 9.39 17.69
N ASP A 220 -13.26 8.70 16.55
CA ASP A 220 -12.06 8.40 15.75
C ASP A 220 -11.30 9.67 15.30
N LYS A 221 -11.96 10.84 15.27
CA LYS A 221 -11.35 12.12 14.89
C LYS A 221 -10.60 12.80 16.02
N LEU A 222 -10.64 12.27 17.25
CA LEU A 222 -9.82 12.76 18.36
C LEU A 222 -8.31 12.62 18.11
N ASP A 223 -7.93 11.83 17.09
CA ASP A 223 -6.55 11.75 16.61
C ASP A 223 -6.05 13.06 15.95
N LYS A 224 -6.97 13.93 15.50
CA LYS A 224 -6.68 15.15 14.75
C LYS A 224 -7.39 16.40 15.29
N LEU A 225 -8.51 16.22 15.98
CA LEU A 225 -9.37 17.28 16.47
C LEU A 225 -9.37 17.30 17.99
N GLU A 226 -9.53 18.49 18.53
CA GLU A 226 -9.70 18.67 19.98
C GLU A 226 -11.09 18.17 20.43
N TRP A 227 -11.19 17.79 21.71
CA TRP A 227 -12.43 17.27 22.29
C TRP A 227 -13.66 18.13 22.00
N GLU A 228 -13.55 19.46 22.11
CA GLU A 228 -14.67 20.37 21.87
C GLU A 228 -15.21 20.31 20.44
N GLN A 229 -14.33 20.12 19.45
CA GLN A 229 -14.75 19.99 18.05
C GLN A 229 -15.47 18.65 17.82
N VAL A 230 -14.96 17.58 18.42
CA VAL A 230 -15.59 16.25 18.36
C VAL A 230 -16.94 16.26 19.08
N LYS A 231 -17.04 16.91 20.24
CA LYS A 231 -18.30 17.11 20.96
C LYS A 231 -19.32 17.86 20.10
N GLN A 232 -18.92 18.96 19.48
CA GLN A 232 -19.79 19.73 18.58
C GLN A 232 -20.30 18.87 17.41
N GLU A 233 -19.46 18.05 16.79
CA GLU A 233 -19.89 17.13 15.74
C GLU A 233 -20.92 16.11 16.27
N MET A 234 -20.63 15.48 17.42
CA MET A 234 -21.54 14.51 18.04
C MET A 234 -22.91 15.12 18.33
N THR A 235 -22.96 16.34 18.84
CA THR A 235 -24.22 16.98 19.26
C THR A 235 -24.94 17.67 18.11
N LEU A 236 -24.25 18.52 17.34
CA LEU A 236 -24.87 19.41 16.36
C LEU A 236 -25.12 18.72 15.02
N GLU A 237 -24.21 17.84 14.59
CA GLU A 237 -24.33 17.16 13.29
C GLU A 237 -24.96 15.78 13.42
N LYS A 238 -24.61 15.04 14.48
CA LYS A 238 -25.07 13.65 14.71
C LYS A 238 -26.22 13.56 15.71
N GLY A 239 -26.63 14.68 16.29
CA GLY A 239 -27.83 14.80 17.13
C GLY A 239 -27.74 14.02 18.44
N LEU A 240 -26.55 13.83 19.02
CA LEU A 240 -26.38 13.24 20.34
C LEU A 240 -26.75 14.24 21.44
N ASP A 241 -27.31 13.76 22.54
CA ASP A 241 -27.53 14.59 23.72
C ASP A 241 -26.18 15.11 24.26
N PRO A 242 -26.02 16.42 24.52
CA PRO A 242 -24.79 16.98 25.08
C PRO A 242 -24.35 16.33 26.40
N LEU A 243 -25.27 15.88 27.26
CA LEU A 243 -24.95 15.20 28.51
C LEU A 243 -24.35 13.81 28.26
N ILE A 244 -24.84 13.10 27.25
CA ILE A 244 -24.26 11.81 26.84
C ILE A 244 -22.87 12.04 26.24
N ALA A 245 -22.71 13.09 25.42
CA ALA A 245 -21.41 13.47 24.88
C ALA A 245 -20.40 13.77 25.99
N ASP A 246 -20.80 14.49 27.04
CA ASP A 246 -19.96 14.75 28.22
C ASP A 246 -19.55 13.47 28.94
N GLN A 247 -20.46 12.51 29.13
CA GLN A 247 -20.11 11.21 29.71
C GLN A 247 -19.06 10.45 28.89
N ILE A 248 -19.16 10.49 27.55
CA ILE A 248 -18.13 9.89 26.68
C ILE A 248 -16.78 10.58 26.91
N GLY A 249 -16.78 11.91 26.99
CA GLY A 249 -15.57 12.71 27.25
C GLY A 249 -14.92 12.37 28.57
N ASP A 250 -15.71 12.25 29.63
CA ASP A 250 -15.24 11.85 30.96
C ASP A 250 -14.55 10.49 30.92
N TYR A 251 -15.11 9.51 30.21
CA TYR A 251 -14.49 8.21 30.02
C TYR A 251 -13.16 8.34 29.28
N ILE A 252 -13.12 9.02 28.14
CA ILE A 252 -11.91 9.17 27.33
C ILE A 252 -10.81 9.88 28.13
N GLN A 253 -11.12 10.99 28.80
CA GLN A 253 -10.16 11.76 29.60
C GLN A 253 -9.67 10.98 30.83
N ARG A 254 -10.57 10.27 31.54
CA ARG A 254 -10.22 9.47 32.74
C ARG A 254 -9.18 8.40 32.45
N PHE A 255 -9.20 7.87 31.23
CA PHE A 255 -8.37 6.76 30.78
C PHE A 255 -7.21 7.20 29.87
N GLN A 256 -7.05 8.50 29.67
CA GLN A 256 -5.96 9.06 28.87
C GLN A 256 -4.60 8.98 29.60
N ASP A 257 -3.52 8.97 28.82
CA ASP A 257 -2.11 9.11 29.25
C ASP A 257 -1.63 8.11 30.32
N GLN A 258 -2.19 6.90 30.32
CA GLN A 258 -1.77 5.80 31.17
C GLN A 258 -0.99 4.75 30.39
N ASP A 259 -0.09 4.06 31.07
CA ASP A 259 0.51 2.86 30.51
C ASP A 259 -0.56 1.76 30.33
N THR A 260 -0.27 0.83 29.43
CA THR A 260 -1.19 -0.23 28.99
C THR A 260 -1.72 -1.07 30.15
N ASP A 261 -0.86 -1.50 31.06
CA ASP A 261 -1.25 -2.43 32.13
C ASP A 261 -2.09 -1.71 33.20
N THR A 262 -1.71 -0.48 33.56
CA THR A 262 -2.49 0.37 34.47
C THR A 262 -3.87 0.67 33.90
N LEU A 263 -3.96 1.04 32.61
CA LEU A 263 -5.22 1.30 31.96
C LEU A 263 -6.13 0.06 31.97
N LEU A 264 -5.60 -1.11 31.60
CA LEU A 264 -6.35 -2.35 31.64
C LEU A 264 -6.87 -2.67 33.04
N ALA A 265 -6.02 -2.55 34.07
CA ALA A 265 -6.41 -2.80 35.45
C ALA A 265 -7.53 -1.86 35.94
N ARG A 266 -7.54 -0.60 35.50
CA ARG A 266 -8.63 0.32 35.85
C ARG A 266 -9.92 0.03 35.10
N LEU A 267 -9.85 -0.46 33.86
CA LEU A 267 -11.02 -0.93 33.13
C LEU A 267 -11.66 -2.14 33.83
N GLU A 268 -10.84 -3.07 34.33
CA GLU A 268 -11.31 -4.21 35.15
C GLU A 268 -11.99 -3.78 36.46
N GLN A 269 -11.67 -2.59 36.98
CA GLN A 269 -12.28 -2.01 38.20
C GLN A 269 -13.52 -1.16 37.92
N ASP A 270 -13.82 -0.80 36.66
CA ASP A 270 -14.99 -0.01 36.32
C ASP A 270 -16.25 -0.89 36.33
N SER A 271 -16.99 -0.82 37.44
CA SER A 271 -18.21 -1.61 37.64
C SER A 271 -19.28 -1.41 36.55
N ARG A 272 -19.38 -0.23 35.93
CA ARG A 272 -20.37 0.02 34.87
C ARG A 272 -19.99 -0.71 33.59
N LEU A 273 -18.71 -0.64 33.20
CA LEU A 273 -18.20 -1.37 32.03
C LEU A 273 -18.22 -2.89 32.27
N MET A 274 -17.76 -3.35 33.42
CA MET A 274 -17.72 -4.79 33.74
C MET A 274 -19.11 -5.43 33.88
N SER A 275 -20.15 -4.63 34.15
CA SER A 275 -21.55 -5.11 34.11
C SER A 275 -22.08 -5.31 32.69
N HIS A 276 -21.44 -4.71 31.68
CA HIS A 276 -21.81 -4.89 30.28
C HIS A 276 -21.05 -6.07 29.67
N ALA A 277 -21.77 -7.14 29.33
CA ALA A 277 -21.19 -8.41 28.85
C ALA A 277 -20.15 -8.27 27.72
N GLY A 278 -20.44 -7.45 26.70
CA GLY A 278 -19.49 -7.21 25.60
C GLY A 278 -18.21 -6.47 26.02
N ALA A 279 -18.31 -5.42 26.85
CA ALA A 279 -17.14 -4.71 27.34
C ALA A 279 -16.28 -5.62 28.24
N ALA A 280 -16.92 -6.37 29.14
CA ALA A 280 -16.23 -7.33 30.00
C ALA A 280 -15.48 -8.39 29.19
N GLN A 281 -16.10 -8.94 28.13
CA GLN A 281 -15.43 -9.87 27.22
C GLN A 281 -14.27 -9.20 26.49
N GLY A 282 -14.46 -7.99 25.95
CA GLY A 282 -13.39 -7.26 25.28
C GLY A 282 -12.20 -6.95 26.19
N ILE A 283 -12.44 -6.64 27.47
CA ILE A 283 -11.40 -6.43 28.48
C ILE A 283 -10.64 -7.74 28.74
N ALA A 284 -11.36 -8.86 28.89
CA ALA A 284 -10.75 -10.18 29.04
C ALA A 284 -9.92 -10.59 27.80
N ASP A 285 -10.40 -10.29 26.60
CA ASP A 285 -9.69 -10.55 25.34
C ASP A 285 -8.40 -9.73 25.25
N LEU A 286 -8.44 -8.44 25.63
CA LEU A 286 -7.23 -7.60 25.69
C LEU A 286 -6.20 -8.14 26.69
N LYS A 287 -6.65 -8.59 27.87
CA LYS A 287 -5.77 -9.20 28.87
C LYS A 287 -5.04 -10.43 28.32
N LEU A 288 -5.80 -11.35 27.73
CA LEU A 288 -5.23 -12.56 27.11
C LEU A 288 -4.27 -12.20 25.97
N LEU A 289 -4.63 -11.22 25.14
CA LEU A 289 -3.76 -10.77 24.06
C LEU A 289 -2.43 -10.23 24.60
N LEU A 290 -2.44 -9.40 25.65
CA LEU A 290 -1.22 -8.86 26.25
C LEU A 290 -0.30 -9.97 26.79
N GLU A 291 -0.85 -11.05 27.35
CA GLU A 291 -0.07 -12.23 27.75
C GLU A 291 0.65 -12.88 26.55
N PHE A 292 -0.04 -13.03 25.42
CA PHE A 292 0.58 -13.56 24.19
C PHE A 292 1.63 -12.62 23.59
N LEU A 293 1.39 -11.31 23.64
CA LEU A 293 2.35 -10.31 23.18
C LEU A 293 3.61 -10.28 24.04
N ALA A 294 3.51 -10.58 25.34
CA ALA A 294 4.66 -10.75 26.22
C ALA A 294 5.51 -11.96 25.78
N ILE A 295 4.90 -13.10 25.43
CA ILE A 295 5.60 -14.28 24.90
C ILE A 295 6.36 -13.93 23.61
N TYR A 296 5.78 -13.09 22.74
CA TYR A 296 6.42 -12.63 21.52
C TYR A 296 7.42 -11.47 21.71
N ASN A 297 7.64 -11.00 22.94
CA ASN A 297 8.48 -9.86 23.29
C ASN A 297 8.12 -8.58 22.52
N ILE A 298 6.82 -8.29 22.42
CA ILE A 298 6.28 -7.08 21.75
C ILE A 298 5.22 -6.35 22.58
N HIS A 299 5.01 -6.74 23.84
CA HIS A 299 4.07 -6.08 24.76
C HIS A 299 4.39 -4.58 24.94
N ASP A 300 5.68 -4.25 25.07
CA ASP A 300 6.19 -2.87 25.23
C ASP A 300 5.92 -1.97 24.01
N ARG A 301 5.64 -2.56 22.84
CA ARG A 301 5.31 -1.82 21.63
C ARG A 301 3.84 -1.38 21.59
N VAL A 302 3.00 -1.90 22.47
CA VAL A 302 1.55 -1.69 22.44
C VAL A 302 1.09 -0.69 23.49
N LYS A 303 0.21 0.23 23.07
CA LYS A 303 -0.46 1.23 23.89
C LYS A 303 -1.96 1.08 23.76
N LEU A 304 -2.64 0.79 24.86
CA LEU A 304 -4.11 0.83 24.87
C LEU A 304 -4.59 2.27 24.69
N ASP A 305 -5.52 2.48 23.75
CA ASP A 305 -6.03 3.81 23.41
C ASP A 305 -7.53 3.72 23.10
N LEU A 306 -8.37 4.16 24.05
CA LEU A 306 -9.83 4.11 23.91
C LEU A 306 -10.39 5.08 22.85
N SER A 307 -9.60 6.05 22.38
CA SER A 307 -10.00 6.96 21.30
C SER A 307 -9.89 6.31 19.92
N LEU A 308 -9.11 5.21 19.80
CA LEU A 308 -8.95 4.48 18.55
C LEU A 308 -10.26 3.77 18.19
N ALA A 309 -11.01 4.30 17.23
CA ALA A 309 -12.32 3.77 16.83
C ALA A 309 -12.47 3.46 15.34
N ARG A 310 -11.34 3.48 14.60
CA ARG A 310 -11.11 3.28 13.14
C ARG A 310 -12.37 3.12 12.29
N GLY A 311 -12.54 4.02 11.33
CA GLY A 311 -13.72 4.15 10.46
C GLY A 311 -14.13 3.02 9.50
N LEU A 312 -13.65 1.77 9.65
CA LEU A 312 -14.18 0.65 8.89
C LEU A 312 -15.17 -0.14 9.74
N ASP A 313 -16.45 -0.08 9.35
CA ASP A 313 -17.57 -0.63 10.11
C ASP A 313 -17.56 -2.16 10.27
N TYR A 314 -16.65 -2.86 9.59
CA TYR A 314 -16.60 -4.31 9.57
C TYR A 314 -15.82 -4.95 10.72
N TYR A 315 -15.09 -4.18 11.54
CA TYR A 315 -14.35 -4.74 12.68
C TYR A 315 -15.29 -5.21 13.80
N THR A 316 -14.99 -6.37 14.38
CA THR A 316 -15.80 -7.08 15.39
C THR A 316 -15.06 -7.32 16.71
N GLY A 317 -13.72 -7.30 16.70
CA GLY A 317 -12.86 -7.58 17.86
C GLY A 317 -11.78 -6.52 18.06
N ILE A 318 -10.52 -6.94 18.20
CA ILE A 318 -9.40 -6.00 18.32
C ILE A 318 -9.28 -5.09 17.09
N ILE A 319 -8.84 -3.86 17.33
CA ILE A 319 -8.49 -2.88 16.31
C ILE A 319 -7.17 -2.23 16.72
N TYR A 320 -6.30 -1.99 15.75
CA TYR A 320 -4.99 -1.44 16.03
C TYR A 320 -4.44 -0.58 14.89
N GLU A 321 -3.53 0.30 15.27
CA GLU A 321 -2.84 1.20 14.36
C GLU A 321 -1.40 1.39 14.81
N ALA A 322 -0.45 1.10 13.93
CA ALA A 322 0.94 1.46 14.15
C ALA A 322 1.16 2.92 13.72
N VAL A 323 1.76 3.70 14.61
CA VAL A 323 2.09 5.11 14.39
C VAL A 323 3.60 5.26 14.48
N ALA A 324 4.20 5.86 13.45
CA ALA A 324 5.61 6.21 13.49
C ALA A 324 5.87 7.24 14.60
N GLU A 325 7.05 7.20 15.22
CA GLU A 325 7.41 8.25 16.19
C GLU A 325 7.46 9.64 15.54
N LYS A 326 7.23 10.69 16.34
CA LYS A 326 7.11 12.09 15.85
C LYS A 326 8.31 12.55 15.01
N THR A 327 9.50 12.00 15.26
CA THR A 327 10.73 12.26 14.52
C THR A 327 10.62 11.95 13.03
N GLU A 328 9.75 11.02 12.64
CA GLU A 328 9.57 10.63 11.24
C GLU A 328 8.62 11.58 10.48
N GLY A 329 7.86 12.44 11.17
CA GLY A 329 6.96 13.41 10.53
C GLY A 329 5.77 12.78 9.78
N VAL A 330 5.54 11.48 9.95
CA VAL A 330 4.46 10.72 9.31
C VAL A 330 3.53 10.17 10.40
N GLY A 331 2.22 10.17 10.13
CA GLY A 331 1.21 9.61 11.04
C GLY A 331 1.19 8.07 11.01
N SER A 332 -0.01 7.50 11.09
CA SER A 332 -0.28 6.06 10.93
C SER A 332 0.52 5.41 9.78
N ILE A 333 1.16 4.26 10.00
CA ILE A 333 1.97 3.54 9.00
C ILE A 333 1.49 2.12 8.74
N ALA A 334 0.63 1.58 9.59
CA ALA A 334 -0.10 0.33 9.37
C ALA A 334 -1.35 0.30 10.24
N ALA A 335 -2.33 -0.50 9.87
CA ALA A 335 -3.50 -0.73 10.70
C ALA A 335 -4.18 -2.06 10.38
N GLY A 336 -5.01 -2.52 11.30
CA GLY A 336 -5.72 -3.77 11.14
C GLY A 336 -6.69 -4.02 12.28
N GLY A 337 -7.20 -5.24 12.30
CA GLY A 337 -8.14 -5.70 13.31
C GLY A 337 -8.83 -7.00 12.93
N ARG A 338 -9.71 -7.44 13.82
CA ARG A 338 -10.55 -8.64 13.66
C ARG A 338 -11.91 -8.29 13.05
N TYR A 339 -12.36 -9.06 12.06
CA TYR A 339 -13.55 -8.77 11.24
C TYR A 339 -14.37 -10.05 10.89
N ASP A 340 -14.94 -10.69 11.90
CA ASP A 340 -15.48 -12.06 11.77
C ASP A 340 -16.73 -12.22 10.91
N HIS A 341 -17.40 -11.11 10.59
CA HIS A 341 -18.70 -11.12 9.90
C HIS A 341 -18.61 -10.79 8.41
N LEU A 342 -17.48 -10.26 7.94
CA LEU A 342 -17.36 -9.74 6.57
C LEU A 342 -17.57 -10.83 5.52
N VAL A 343 -16.97 -12.01 5.71
CA VAL A 343 -17.12 -13.15 4.79
C VAL A 343 -18.56 -13.68 4.75
N GLY A 344 -19.24 -13.63 5.90
CA GLY A 344 -20.63 -14.06 6.03
C GLY A 344 -21.61 -13.19 5.24
N MET A 345 -21.25 -11.94 4.94
CA MET A 345 -22.05 -11.08 4.06
C MET A 345 -22.12 -11.57 2.61
N PHE A 346 -21.21 -12.45 2.20
CA PHE A 346 -21.15 -13.01 0.83
C PHE A 346 -21.57 -14.48 0.76
N SER A 347 -21.56 -15.19 1.89
CA SER A 347 -21.71 -16.66 1.93
C SER A 347 -23.14 -17.16 2.19
N GLY A 348 -24.11 -16.24 2.32
CA GLY A 348 -25.50 -16.57 2.63
C GLY A 348 -25.68 -17.19 4.02
N THR A 349 -26.80 -17.88 4.23
CA THR A 349 -27.13 -18.56 5.48
C THR A 349 -26.85 -20.06 5.41
N ASN A 350 -26.50 -20.66 6.54
CA ASN A 350 -26.40 -22.11 6.69
C ASN A 350 -27.78 -22.76 6.79
N LYS A 351 -27.83 -24.11 6.85
CA LYS A 351 -29.07 -24.89 6.96
C LYS A 351 -29.95 -24.53 8.17
N ALA A 352 -29.39 -23.87 9.18
CA ALA A 352 -30.09 -23.39 10.38
C ALA A 352 -30.48 -21.90 10.28
N GLY A 353 -30.39 -21.28 9.10
CA GLY A 353 -30.72 -19.87 8.88
C GLY A 353 -29.71 -18.88 9.45
N LYS A 354 -28.58 -19.33 10.01
CA LYS A 354 -27.53 -18.45 10.55
C LYS A 354 -26.51 -18.09 9.47
N PRO A 355 -25.99 -16.85 9.43
CA PRO A 355 -24.92 -16.49 8.50
C PRO A 355 -23.73 -17.44 8.63
N LYS A 356 -23.18 -17.89 7.50
CA LYS A 356 -21.95 -18.67 7.53
C LYS A 356 -20.78 -17.72 7.83
N THR A 357 -20.28 -17.72 9.07
CA THR A 357 -19.16 -16.87 9.48
C THR A 357 -17.83 -17.57 9.26
N ILE A 358 -16.85 -16.82 8.78
CA ILE A 358 -15.45 -17.24 8.71
C ILE A 358 -14.69 -16.14 9.44
N PRO A 359 -14.23 -16.40 10.69
CA PRO A 359 -13.49 -15.43 11.47
C PRO A 359 -12.21 -15.02 10.75
N CYS A 360 -11.89 -13.73 10.80
CA CYS A 360 -10.71 -13.19 10.13
C CYS A 360 -10.05 -12.12 11.00
N VAL A 361 -8.72 -12.07 10.97
CA VAL A 361 -7.93 -10.97 11.53
C VAL A 361 -6.77 -10.67 10.58
N GLY A 362 -6.40 -9.41 10.44
CA GLY A 362 -5.31 -9.04 9.55
C GLY A 362 -4.82 -7.62 9.68
N VAL A 363 -3.77 -7.30 8.95
CA VAL A 363 -3.07 -6.02 8.97
C VAL A 363 -2.77 -5.57 7.55
N SER A 364 -2.91 -4.27 7.30
CA SER A 364 -2.48 -3.60 6.09
C SER A 364 -1.31 -2.66 6.40
N ILE A 365 -0.17 -2.89 5.75
CA ILE A 365 1.02 -2.03 5.85
C ILE A 365 0.89 -0.87 4.86
N GLY A 366 1.00 0.36 5.37
CA GLY A 366 0.95 1.60 4.60
C GLY A 366 2.26 1.88 3.84
N VAL A 367 2.52 1.11 2.78
CA VAL A 367 3.81 1.10 2.07
C VAL A 367 4.20 2.46 1.49
N GLU A 368 3.28 3.30 1.03
CA GLU A 368 3.64 4.64 0.52
C GLU A 368 4.31 5.51 1.57
N ARG A 369 3.90 5.37 2.84
CA ARG A 369 4.47 6.12 3.96
C ARG A 369 5.85 5.58 4.33
N LEU A 370 6.00 4.25 4.40
CA LEU A 370 7.30 3.62 4.62
C LEU A 370 8.29 3.98 3.50
N PHE A 371 7.83 3.93 2.25
CA PHE A 371 8.60 4.33 1.08
C PHE A 371 9.06 5.78 1.18
N SER A 372 8.17 6.71 1.54
CA SER A 372 8.51 8.13 1.70
C SER A 372 9.59 8.34 2.79
N ILE A 373 9.47 7.62 3.90
CA ILE A 373 10.47 7.64 4.98
C ILE A 373 11.82 7.11 4.47
N LEU A 374 11.85 5.94 3.84
CA LEU A 374 13.10 5.37 3.29
C LEU A 374 13.77 6.28 2.27
N MET A 375 12.98 6.89 1.38
CA MET A 375 13.49 7.84 0.38
C MET A 375 14.08 9.09 1.03
N SER A 376 13.50 9.58 2.12
CA SER A 376 14.03 10.76 2.85
C SER A 376 15.37 10.49 3.54
N ARG A 377 15.65 9.22 3.89
CA ARG A 377 16.88 8.80 4.57
C ARG A 377 18.06 8.56 3.62
N GLN A 378 17.83 8.54 2.31
CA GLN A 378 18.84 8.23 1.30
C GLN A 378 18.99 9.36 0.28
N LYS A 379 20.22 9.59 -0.19
CA LYS A 379 20.44 10.48 -1.34
C LYS A 379 20.12 9.71 -2.60
N LEU A 380 19.33 10.31 -3.49
CA LEU A 380 19.02 9.73 -4.80
C LEU A 380 20.29 9.38 -5.59
N SER A 381 21.40 10.10 -5.42
CA SER A 381 22.68 9.80 -6.08
C SER A 381 23.22 8.42 -5.75
N ASP A 382 22.92 7.91 -4.55
CA ASP A 382 23.56 6.72 -3.98
C ASP A 382 22.72 5.45 -4.23
N ILE A 383 21.50 5.62 -4.75
CA ILE A 383 20.59 4.52 -5.06
C ILE A 383 20.98 3.92 -6.41
N LYS A 384 21.37 2.65 -6.38
CA LYS A 384 21.58 1.82 -7.56
C LYS A 384 20.24 1.23 -8.04
N SER A 385 19.80 1.62 -9.23
CA SER A 385 18.52 1.19 -9.81
C SER A 385 18.60 -0.04 -10.71
N ASN A 386 19.80 -0.43 -11.14
CA ASN A 386 20.04 -1.63 -11.95
C ASN A 386 20.63 -2.75 -11.09
N LYS A 387 20.58 -3.99 -11.59
CA LYS A 387 21.28 -5.13 -10.97
C LYS A 387 22.58 -5.47 -11.70
N THR A 388 23.10 -4.60 -12.56
CA THR A 388 24.33 -4.85 -13.33
C THR A 388 25.52 -5.01 -12.39
N GLN A 389 26.15 -6.17 -12.44
CA GLN A 389 27.34 -6.54 -11.68
C GLN A 389 28.61 -6.22 -12.47
N VAL A 390 28.57 -6.40 -13.80
CA VAL A 390 29.76 -6.30 -14.67
C VAL A 390 29.49 -5.40 -15.87
N TYR A 391 30.39 -4.48 -16.17
CA TYR A 391 30.33 -3.68 -17.39
C TYR A 391 31.48 -4.02 -18.34
N VAL A 392 31.16 -4.33 -19.60
CA VAL A 392 32.18 -4.60 -20.61
C VAL A 392 32.64 -3.31 -21.27
N ILE A 393 33.93 -3.03 -21.14
CA ILE A 393 34.63 -1.85 -21.66
C ILE A 393 35.58 -2.28 -22.77
N SER A 394 35.60 -1.54 -23.87
CA SER A 394 36.64 -1.67 -24.89
C SER A 394 37.56 -0.45 -24.90
N VAL A 395 38.85 -0.67 -25.12
CA VAL A 395 39.84 0.37 -25.43
C VAL A 395 40.18 0.30 -26.93
N GLY A 396 40.37 1.45 -27.58
CA GLY A 396 40.78 1.52 -28.99
C GLY A 396 39.61 1.60 -29.97
N ASP A 397 39.55 0.67 -30.92
CA ASP A 397 38.65 0.72 -32.09
C ASP A 397 37.18 0.38 -31.78
N GLY A 398 36.87 0.07 -30.52
CA GLY A 398 35.54 -0.17 -30.00
C GLY A 398 35.15 -1.64 -29.87
N LEU A 399 35.82 -2.55 -30.58
CA LEU A 399 35.68 -4.02 -30.42
C LEU A 399 34.23 -4.49 -30.22
N LEU A 400 33.29 -4.00 -31.05
CA LEU A 400 31.85 -4.20 -30.78
C LEU A 400 31.48 -5.69 -30.76
N LYS A 401 31.95 -6.46 -31.74
CA LYS A 401 31.60 -7.88 -31.85
C LYS A 401 32.12 -8.67 -30.65
N GLU A 402 33.34 -8.36 -30.24
CA GLU A 402 34.03 -8.99 -29.13
C GLU A 402 33.37 -8.61 -27.80
N ARG A 403 32.94 -7.35 -27.63
CA ARG A 403 32.13 -6.93 -26.48
C ARG A 403 30.78 -7.65 -26.44
N MET A 404 30.13 -7.84 -27.59
CA MET A 404 28.87 -8.60 -27.69
C MET A 404 29.06 -10.08 -27.34
N GLU A 405 30.16 -10.70 -27.78
CA GLU A 405 30.50 -12.07 -27.41
C GLU A 405 30.77 -12.21 -25.91
N LEU A 406 31.53 -11.26 -25.34
CA LEU A 406 31.90 -11.29 -23.93
C LEU A 406 30.68 -11.06 -23.03
N VAL A 407 29.81 -10.11 -23.37
CA VAL A 407 28.59 -9.88 -22.60
C VAL A 407 27.63 -11.07 -22.70
N ARG A 408 27.56 -11.75 -23.87
CA ARG A 408 26.82 -13.01 -24.02
C ARG A 408 27.39 -14.09 -23.09
N GLU A 409 28.72 -14.29 -23.08
CA GLU A 409 29.36 -15.26 -22.17
C GLU A 409 29.05 -14.98 -20.70
N LEU A 410 29.01 -13.71 -20.30
CA LEU A 410 28.60 -13.29 -18.96
C LEU A 410 27.14 -13.63 -18.69
N TRP A 411 26.22 -13.34 -19.62
CA TRP A 411 24.80 -13.67 -19.50
C TRP A 411 24.56 -15.18 -19.45
N ASP A 412 25.19 -15.96 -20.32
CA ASP A 412 25.12 -17.43 -20.35
C ASP A 412 25.59 -18.05 -19.02
N ALA A 413 26.50 -17.37 -18.32
CA ALA A 413 26.98 -17.76 -16.99
C ALA A 413 26.10 -17.28 -15.82
N GLY A 414 25.01 -16.55 -16.10
CA GLY A 414 24.10 -15.96 -15.12
C GLY A 414 24.59 -14.66 -14.48
N ILE A 415 25.63 -14.02 -15.02
CA ILE A 415 26.17 -12.75 -14.53
C ILE A 415 25.39 -11.59 -15.16
N GLN A 416 24.91 -10.67 -14.32
CA GLN A 416 24.19 -9.48 -14.78
C GLN A 416 25.19 -8.49 -15.39
N ALA A 417 25.31 -8.51 -16.71
CA ALA A 417 26.29 -7.70 -17.43
C ALA A 417 25.66 -6.70 -18.40
N SER A 418 26.39 -5.61 -18.71
CA SER A 418 26.00 -4.61 -19.70
C SER A 418 27.22 -4.06 -20.44
N PHE A 419 26.99 -3.35 -21.55
CA PHE A 419 28.02 -2.66 -22.33
C PHE A 419 27.43 -1.45 -23.06
N MET A 420 28.28 -0.51 -23.48
CA MET A 420 27.81 0.66 -24.22
C MET A 420 27.42 0.28 -25.65
N GLN A 421 26.15 0.46 -26.02
CA GLN A 421 25.60 0.22 -27.35
C GLN A 421 26.04 1.27 -28.37
N LYS A 422 27.34 1.26 -28.68
CA LYS A 422 27.96 2.08 -29.73
C LYS A 422 29.05 1.27 -30.41
N ASN A 423 29.20 1.45 -31.72
CA ASN A 423 30.28 0.83 -32.49
C ASN A 423 31.66 1.17 -31.90
N LYS A 424 31.90 2.46 -31.59
CA LYS A 424 33.17 2.98 -31.06
C LYS A 424 32.95 3.93 -29.88
N PRO A 425 32.71 3.43 -28.67
CA PRO A 425 32.51 4.27 -27.50
C PRO A 425 33.83 4.86 -26.99
N LYS A 426 33.80 6.13 -26.59
CA LYS A 426 34.94 6.74 -25.90
C LYS A 426 35.12 6.09 -24.53
N LEU A 427 36.37 5.77 -24.17
CA LEU A 427 36.71 5.14 -22.88
C LEU A 427 36.16 5.92 -21.68
N GLU A 428 36.37 7.24 -21.66
CA GLU A 428 35.84 8.14 -20.62
C GLU A 428 34.32 7.99 -20.43
N LYS A 429 33.55 7.90 -21.52
CA LYS A 429 32.08 7.75 -21.43
C LYS A 429 31.67 6.39 -20.87
N GLN A 430 32.48 5.35 -21.07
CA GLN A 430 32.23 4.02 -20.49
C GLN A 430 32.48 4.03 -18.99
N TRP A 431 33.53 4.72 -18.53
CA TRP A 431 33.78 4.93 -17.09
C TRP A 431 32.65 5.71 -16.42
N VAL A 432 32.25 6.83 -17.02
CA VAL A 432 31.11 7.62 -16.53
C VAL A 432 29.84 6.78 -16.44
N ALA A 433 29.61 5.86 -17.38
CA ALA A 433 28.47 4.94 -17.31
C ALA A 433 28.58 3.99 -16.10
N CYS A 434 29.75 3.37 -15.88
CA CYS A 434 29.98 2.50 -14.73
C CYS A 434 29.77 3.22 -13.39
N GLU A 435 30.28 4.44 -13.27
CA GLU A 435 30.16 5.26 -12.07
C GLU A 435 28.72 5.70 -11.83
N LYS A 436 28.05 6.24 -12.86
CA LYS A 436 26.66 6.70 -12.78
C LYS A 436 25.70 5.57 -12.40
N GLU A 437 25.96 4.36 -12.88
CA GLU A 437 25.14 3.17 -12.66
C GLU A 437 25.59 2.32 -11.47
N HIS A 438 26.62 2.76 -10.72
CA HIS A 438 27.18 2.05 -9.57
C HIS A 438 27.53 0.58 -9.87
N ILE A 439 28.15 0.34 -11.02
CA ILE A 439 28.52 -1.01 -11.46
C ILE A 439 29.84 -1.41 -10.77
N PRO A 440 29.86 -2.51 -9.98
CA PRO A 440 31.00 -2.81 -9.12
C PRO A 440 32.21 -3.34 -9.87
N PHE A 441 32.05 -3.96 -11.04
CA PHE A 441 33.16 -4.53 -11.81
C PHE A 441 33.12 -4.10 -13.27
N ALA A 442 34.30 -3.89 -13.85
CA ALA A 442 34.47 -3.68 -15.28
C ALA A 442 35.37 -4.78 -15.87
N VAL A 443 34.95 -5.35 -16.99
CA VAL A 443 35.79 -6.22 -17.81
C VAL A 443 36.27 -5.41 -19.01
N ILE A 444 37.58 -5.25 -19.14
CA ILE A 444 38.21 -4.36 -20.12
C ILE A 444 38.91 -5.23 -21.16
N ILE A 445 38.65 -4.93 -22.43
CA ILE A 445 39.30 -5.57 -23.58
C ILE A 445 39.96 -4.52 -24.48
N GLY A 446 41.15 -4.84 -24.95
CA GLY A 446 41.86 -4.17 -26.03
C GLY A 446 42.33 -5.20 -27.05
N GLN A 447 42.87 -4.74 -28.19
CA GLN A 447 43.34 -5.64 -29.24
C GLN A 447 44.46 -6.57 -28.72
N ASP A 448 45.36 -6.05 -27.89
CA ASP A 448 46.46 -6.83 -27.31
C ASP A 448 45.96 -7.89 -26.34
N GLU A 449 45.03 -7.55 -25.43
CA GLU A 449 44.43 -8.55 -24.53
C GLU A 449 43.73 -9.67 -25.32
N LEU A 450 42.98 -9.32 -26.37
CA LEU A 450 42.30 -10.31 -27.21
C LEU A 450 43.29 -11.22 -27.95
N ASN A 451 44.37 -10.67 -28.50
CA ASN A 451 45.41 -11.44 -29.19
C ASN A 451 46.07 -12.48 -28.27
N HIS A 452 46.15 -12.21 -26.96
CA HIS A 452 46.69 -13.12 -25.95
C HIS A 452 45.61 -13.99 -25.27
N GLY A 453 44.34 -13.89 -25.68
CA GLY A 453 43.24 -14.63 -25.05
C GLY A 453 42.97 -14.20 -23.59
N GLN A 454 43.21 -12.94 -23.27
CA GLN A 454 43.15 -12.36 -21.94
C GLN A 454 42.09 -11.26 -21.84
N VAL A 455 41.75 -10.90 -20.60
CA VAL A 455 40.87 -9.77 -20.26
C VAL A 455 41.40 -9.11 -18.98
N ARG A 456 41.10 -7.82 -18.78
CA ARG A 456 41.34 -7.17 -17.48
C ARG A 456 40.04 -7.06 -16.69
N ILE A 457 40.09 -7.37 -15.40
CA ILE A 457 38.97 -7.19 -14.48
C ILE A 457 39.35 -6.10 -13.48
N LYS A 458 38.57 -5.03 -13.45
CA LYS A 458 38.74 -3.91 -12.51
C LYS A 458 37.60 -3.87 -11.52
N ASP A 459 37.94 -3.73 -10.23
CA ASP A 459 36.98 -3.37 -9.18
C ASP A 459 36.78 -1.85 -9.20
N MET A 460 35.56 -1.42 -9.48
CA MET A 460 35.19 0.00 -9.61
C MET A 460 34.98 0.68 -8.26
N ARG A 461 34.96 -0.08 -7.17
CA ARG A 461 34.74 0.44 -5.82
C ARG A 461 36.06 0.80 -5.15
N ASN A 462 37.15 0.13 -5.55
CA ASN A 462 38.47 0.47 -5.05
C ASN A 462 38.98 1.75 -5.74
N LYS A 463 39.36 2.74 -4.93
CA LYS A 463 39.92 4.02 -5.39
C LYS A 463 41.46 4.04 -5.41
N ASP A 464 42.11 2.91 -5.11
CA ASP A 464 43.56 2.81 -5.18
C ASP A 464 44.07 3.10 -6.60
N ILE A 465 44.85 4.18 -6.69
CA ILE A 465 45.39 4.74 -7.94
C ILE A 465 46.40 3.76 -8.59
N GLU A 466 47.05 2.90 -7.80
CA GLU A 466 48.05 1.93 -8.27
C GLU A 466 47.46 0.75 -9.07
N GLN A 467 46.15 0.50 -8.99
CA GLN A 467 45.44 -0.56 -9.75
C GLN A 467 44.68 -0.03 -10.98
N GLY A 468 45.07 1.15 -11.51
CA GLY A 468 44.26 1.94 -12.46
C GLY A 468 43.66 1.20 -13.67
N GLY A 469 44.27 0.11 -14.14
CA GLY A 469 43.82 -0.71 -15.27
C GLY A 469 43.11 -2.03 -14.94
N GLY A 470 42.98 -2.42 -13.67
CA GLY A 470 42.50 -3.74 -13.26
C GLY A 470 43.54 -4.87 -13.43
N SER A 471 43.24 -6.05 -12.88
CA SER A 471 44.11 -7.23 -12.92
C SER A 471 43.88 -8.04 -14.20
N LEU A 472 44.95 -8.59 -14.78
CA LEU A 472 44.91 -9.36 -16.02
C LEU A 472 44.61 -10.84 -15.73
N PHE A 473 43.68 -11.42 -16.48
CA PHE A 473 43.28 -12.83 -16.35
C PHE A 473 43.16 -13.46 -17.74
N ASN A 474 43.33 -14.78 -17.83
CA ASN A 474 42.94 -15.50 -19.05
C ASN A 474 41.43 -15.44 -19.22
N ARG A 475 40.93 -15.23 -20.44
CA ARG A 475 39.48 -15.14 -20.73
C ARG A 475 38.73 -16.39 -20.27
N LYS A 476 39.36 -17.57 -20.33
CA LYS A 476 38.79 -18.84 -19.87
C LYS A 476 38.46 -18.84 -18.36
N ASP A 477 39.21 -18.08 -17.57
CA ASP A 477 39.07 -18.02 -16.11
C ASP A 477 38.16 -16.86 -15.67
N MET A 478 37.82 -15.93 -16.59
CA MET A 478 37.06 -14.71 -16.33
C MET A 478 35.77 -14.95 -15.54
N ILE A 479 34.97 -15.95 -15.94
CA ILE A 479 33.67 -16.23 -15.30
C ILE A 479 33.85 -16.68 -13.85
N THR A 480 34.82 -17.56 -13.60
CA THR A 480 35.12 -18.07 -12.26
C THR A 480 35.58 -16.93 -11.35
N GLU A 481 36.49 -16.10 -11.84
CA GLU A 481 37.00 -14.93 -11.12
C GLU A 481 35.91 -13.92 -10.79
N LEU A 482 35.04 -13.60 -11.76
CA LEU A 482 33.93 -12.68 -11.54
C LEU A 482 32.92 -13.23 -10.52
N LYS A 483 32.58 -14.52 -10.59
CA LYS A 483 31.67 -15.14 -9.61
C LYS A 483 32.22 -15.07 -8.19
N GLN A 484 33.51 -15.35 -8.01
CA GLN A 484 34.17 -15.23 -6.70
C GLN A 484 34.14 -13.79 -6.18
N LYS A 485 34.50 -12.81 -7.03
CA LYS A 485 34.48 -11.39 -6.69
C LYS A 485 33.07 -10.90 -6.38
N ILE A 486 32.06 -11.29 -7.16
CA ILE A 486 30.66 -10.93 -6.95
C ILE A 486 30.11 -11.52 -5.64
N THR A 487 30.46 -12.75 -5.31
CA THR A 487 29.99 -13.39 -4.07
C THR A 487 30.55 -12.69 -2.83
N THR A 488 31.80 -12.23 -2.91
CA THR A 488 32.48 -11.53 -1.80
C THR A 488 31.79 -10.21 -1.42
N ILE A 489 30.96 -9.65 -2.29
CA ILE A 489 30.32 -8.34 -2.10
C ILE A 489 28.82 -8.43 -1.82
N ALA A 490 28.26 -9.63 -1.94
CA ALA A 490 26.86 -9.93 -1.65
C ALA A 490 26.62 -10.23 -0.16
N HIS A 491 27.70 -10.41 0.61
CA HIS A 491 27.77 -10.47 2.06
C HIS A 491 28.31 -9.15 2.60
#